data_AF-A0A930MDP5-F1
#
_entry.id   AF-A0A930MDP5-F1
#
_cell.length_a   1.000
_cell.length_b   1.000
_cell.length_c   1.000
_cell.angle_alpha   90.00
_cell.angle_beta   90.00
_cell.angle_gamma   90.00
#
_symmetry.space_group_name_H-M   'P 1'
#
loop_
_entity.id
_entity.type
_entity.pdbx_description
1 polymer ?
#
loop_
_entity_poly.entity_id
_entity_poly.type
_entity_poly.pdbx_seq_one_letter_code
_entity_poly.pdbx_strand_id
1 'polypeptide(L)'
;MLAALLMACTSLLSGCSLLVTTEHGAPYTPDDVIGMLEETFADYGPHIVLRSSETEKPAPMQRNTYVLHDEANDFTFSCTAYVRHCTLPVPQPFAQRDADADHAYAAAYAIHLNPRIGEVAAQHGLYAATTEEAAALRDSKVKRPAGANDEVSLFRGGDFIFADEDTKPEEMVHALREIHHLYAPKGNGVVPSALHGRDITFYY
;
A
#
# COMPACT_ATOMS: atom_id res chain seq x y z
N MET A 1 -15.82 7.07 -43.45
CA MET A 1 -16.32 7.42 -42.09
C MET A 1 -15.86 6.43 -41.01
N LEU A 2 -15.79 5.12 -41.27
CA LEU A 2 -15.30 4.13 -40.29
C LEU A 2 -13.83 4.32 -39.88
N ALA A 3 -12.95 4.67 -40.83
CA ALA A 3 -11.52 4.90 -40.57
C ALA A 3 -11.25 6.14 -39.70
N ALA A 4 -12.09 7.17 -39.80
CA ALA A 4 -11.97 8.37 -38.98
C ALA A 4 -12.42 8.14 -37.53
N LEU A 5 -13.41 7.25 -37.31
CA LEU A 5 -13.85 6.87 -35.97
C LEU A 5 -12.80 5.99 -35.27
N LEU A 6 -12.16 5.06 -35.99
CA LEU A 6 -11.06 4.24 -35.47
C LEU A 6 -9.81 5.06 -35.12
N MET A 7 -9.45 6.05 -35.95
CA MET A 7 -8.35 6.99 -35.70
C MET A 7 -8.67 7.96 -34.54
N ALA A 8 -9.92 8.40 -34.42
CA ALA A 8 -10.36 9.21 -33.29
C ALA A 8 -10.30 8.43 -31.97
N CYS A 9 -10.65 7.13 -31.99
CA CYS A 9 -10.46 6.24 -30.85
C CYS A 9 -8.99 6.14 -30.47
N THR A 10 -8.06 5.89 -31.41
CA THR A 10 -6.63 5.80 -31.06
C THR A 10 -6.04 7.11 -30.50
N SER A 11 -6.54 8.28 -30.93
CA SER A 11 -6.12 9.57 -30.38
C SER A 11 -6.79 9.93 -29.04
N LEU A 12 -8.01 9.45 -28.76
CA LEU A 12 -8.69 9.62 -27.46
C LEU A 12 -8.19 8.62 -26.41
N LEU A 13 -7.53 7.54 -26.83
CA LEU A 13 -6.92 6.53 -25.97
C LEU A 13 -5.52 6.91 -25.46
N SER A 14 -4.94 8.05 -25.88
CA SER A 14 -3.58 8.47 -25.50
C SER A 14 -3.46 9.02 -24.07
N GLY A 15 -4.53 8.99 -23.26
CA GLY A 15 -4.49 9.54 -21.90
C GLY A 15 -5.52 8.98 -20.93
N CYS A 16 -6.23 7.90 -21.29
CA CYS A 16 -7.14 7.21 -20.38
C CYS A 16 -6.67 5.75 -20.31
N SER A 17 -6.12 5.37 -19.16
CA SER A 17 -5.63 4.02 -18.89
C SER A 17 -6.81 3.04 -18.88
N LEU A 18 -7.21 2.56 -20.06
CA LEU A 18 -8.34 1.66 -20.22
C LEU A 18 -8.08 0.36 -19.45
N LEU A 19 -8.98 0.04 -18.54
CA LEU A 19 -8.94 -1.18 -17.74
C LEU A 19 -8.99 -2.45 -18.61
N VAL A 20 -9.68 -2.39 -19.76
CA VAL A 20 -9.85 -3.55 -20.66
C VAL A 20 -8.78 -3.55 -21.76
N THR A 21 -8.25 -4.74 -22.04
CA THR A 21 -7.23 -4.99 -23.07
C THR A 21 -7.42 -6.36 -23.71
N THR A 22 -6.47 -6.79 -24.55
CA THR A 22 -6.39 -8.17 -25.07
C THR A 22 -5.30 -8.93 -24.33
N GLU A 23 -5.28 -10.26 -24.45
CA GLU A 23 -4.24 -11.10 -23.80
C GLU A 23 -2.80 -10.76 -24.25
N HIS A 24 -2.66 -10.12 -25.41
CA HIS A 24 -1.39 -9.67 -25.97
C HIS A 24 -1.16 -8.15 -25.80
N GLY A 25 -2.10 -7.46 -25.17
CA GLY A 25 -1.96 -6.04 -24.88
C GLY A 25 -0.92 -5.79 -23.81
N ALA A 26 -0.39 -4.56 -23.78
CA ALA A 26 0.52 -4.13 -22.73
C ALA A 26 -0.22 -3.91 -21.39
N PRO A 27 0.44 -4.17 -20.24
CA PRO A 27 -0.07 -3.73 -18.93
C PRO A 27 -0.03 -2.20 -18.82
N TYR A 28 -0.42 -1.65 -17.66
CA TYR A 28 -0.23 -0.23 -17.38
C TYR A 28 1.24 0.18 -17.54
N THR A 29 1.49 1.31 -18.17
CA THR A 29 2.82 1.93 -18.27
C THR A 29 3.23 2.51 -16.92
N PRO A 30 4.52 2.83 -16.71
CA PRO A 30 4.94 3.57 -15.52
C PRO A 30 4.16 4.87 -15.31
N ASP A 31 3.93 5.65 -16.38
CA ASP A 31 3.21 6.93 -16.30
C ASP A 31 1.73 6.73 -15.90
N ASP A 32 1.08 5.67 -16.40
CA ASP A 32 -0.28 5.30 -15.96
C ASP A 32 -0.30 5.02 -14.45
N VAL A 33 0.65 4.23 -13.96
CA VAL A 33 0.74 3.85 -12.54
C VAL A 33 1.02 5.06 -11.66
N ILE A 34 1.97 5.92 -12.07
CA ILE A 34 2.29 7.16 -11.35
C ILE A 34 1.07 8.06 -11.26
N GLY A 35 0.38 8.30 -12.39
CA GLY A 35 -0.82 9.13 -12.41
C GLY A 35 -1.93 8.59 -11.50
N MET A 36 -2.19 7.29 -11.52
CA MET A 36 -3.17 6.65 -10.64
C MET A 36 -2.80 6.80 -9.16
N LEU A 37 -1.53 6.64 -8.80
CA LEU A 37 -1.05 6.80 -7.42
C LEU A 37 -1.11 8.24 -6.94
N GLU A 38 -0.65 9.21 -7.75
CA GLU A 38 -0.69 10.63 -7.38
C GLU A 38 -2.12 11.14 -7.22
N GLU A 39 -3.07 10.62 -8.01
CA GLU A 39 -4.50 10.90 -7.83
C GLU A 39 -5.04 10.24 -6.54
N THR A 40 -4.81 8.93 -6.37
CA THR A 40 -5.36 8.15 -5.25
C THR A 40 -4.83 8.61 -3.89
N PHE A 41 -3.54 8.98 -3.84
CA PHE A 41 -2.84 9.40 -2.63
C PHE A 41 -2.61 10.91 -2.56
N ALA A 42 -3.37 11.73 -3.29
CA ALA A 42 -3.17 13.18 -3.35
C ALA A 42 -3.09 13.88 -1.98
N ASP A 43 -3.86 13.43 -0.98
CA ASP A 43 -3.84 14.01 0.37
C ASP A 43 -2.55 13.71 1.16
N TYR A 44 -1.76 12.74 0.70
CA TYR A 44 -0.46 12.36 1.24
C TYR A 44 0.69 13.09 0.54
N GLY A 45 0.38 13.93 -0.46
CA GLY A 45 1.34 14.77 -1.19
C GLY A 45 2.49 14.03 -1.88
N PRO A 46 2.27 12.89 -2.56
CA PRO A 46 3.34 12.16 -3.26
C PRO A 46 3.94 12.98 -4.40
N HIS A 47 5.22 12.71 -4.70
CA HIS A 47 5.83 13.06 -5.97
C HIS A 47 6.63 11.88 -6.52
N ILE A 48 6.03 11.12 -7.45
CA ILE A 48 6.55 9.78 -7.78
C ILE A 48 7.33 9.80 -9.10
N VAL A 49 8.53 9.24 -9.08
CA VAL A 49 9.40 9.10 -10.24
C VAL A 49 9.80 7.64 -10.49
N LEU A 50 9.93 7.27 -11.77
CA LEU A 50 10.42 5.95 -12.17
C LEU A 50 11.93 5.84 -11.93
N ARG A 51 12.37 4.77 -11.24
CA ARG A 51 13.79 4.43 -11.08
C ARG A 51 14.23 3.32 -12.03
N SER A 52 13.44 2.28 -12.18
CA SER A 52 13.71 1.21 -13.15
C SER A 52 12.44 0.48 -13.57
N SER A 53 12.52 -0.18 -14.73
CA SER A 53 11.44 -0.99 -15.29
C SER A 53 12.02 -2.28 -15.85
N GLU A 54 11.36 -3.39 -15.55
CA GLU A 54 11.72 -4.72 -16.06
C GLU A 54 10.47 -5.45 -16.55
N THR A 55 10.58 -6.15 -17.67
CA THR A 55 9.56 -7.11 -18.11
C THR A 55 9.87 -8.46 -17.50
N GLU A 56 9.16 -8.82 -16.44
CA GLU A 56 9.30 -10.10 -15.75
C GLU A 56 8.75 -11.27 -16.60
N LYS A 57 7.63 -11.03 -17.30
CA LYS A 57 7.01 -12.03 -18.17
C LYS A 57 6.55 -11.38 -19.48
N PRO A 58 6.98 -11.86 -20.65
CA PRO A 58 6.50 -11.36 -21.92
C PRO A 58 5.06 -11.80 -22.22
N ALA A 59 4.44 -11.21 -23.24
CA ALA A 59 3.13 -11.60 -23.73
C ALA A 59 3.10 -13.08 -24.19
N PRO A 60 1.95 -13.78 -24.08
CA PRO A 60 0.66 -13.30 -23.57
C PRO A 60 0.60 -13.21 -22.04
N MET A 61 -0.33 -12.38 -21.55
CA MET A 61 -0.45 -12.04 -20.12
C MET A 61 0.87 -11.49 -19.58
N GLN A 62 1.32 -10.41 -20.22
CA GLN A 62 2.55 -9.72 -19.89
C GLN A 62 2.51 -9.18 -18.46
N ARG A 63 3.66 -9.24 -17.78
CA ARG A 63 3.89 -8.70 -16.44
C ARG A 63 5.17 -7.90 -16.42
N ASN A 64 5.09 -6.68 -15.92
CA ASN A 64 6.21 -5.78 -15.74
C ASN A 64 6.33 -5.42 -14.26
N THR A 65 7.55 -5.25 -13.79
CA THR A 65 7.87 -4.73 -12.47
C THR A 65 8.48 -3.34 -12.63
N TYR A 66 8.02 -2.41 -11.79
CA TYR A 66 8.50 -1.04 -11.73
C TYR A 66 9.07 -0.77 -10.34
N VAL A 67 10.25 -0.16 -10.29
CA VAL A 67 10.80 0.44 -9.07
C VAL A 67 10.52 1.93 -9.14
N LEU A 68 9.74 2.43 -8.20
CA LEU A 68 9.28 3.80 -8.11
C LEU A 68 9.83 4.44 -6.83
N HIS A 69 10.03 5.74 -6.88
CA HIS A 69 10.50 6.51 -5.74
C HIS A 69 9.62 7.73 -5.53
N ASP A 70 9.15 7.92 -4.32
CA ASP A 70 8.46 9.14 -3.91
C ASP A 70 9.49 10.14 -3.40
N GLU A 71 9.74 11.21 -4.16
CA GLU A 71 10.70 12.26 -3.82
C GLU A 71 10.18 13.20 -2.72
N ALA A 72 8.86 13.28 -2.53
CA ALA A 72 8.27 14.12 -1.49
C ALA A 72 8.37 13.47 -0.10
N ASN A 73 8.16 12.15 -0.04
CA ASN A 73 8.20 11.36 1.19
C ASN A 73 9.50 10.55 1.36
N ASP A 74 10.42 10.63 0.40
CA ASP A 74 11.75 10.00 0.41
C ASP A 74 11.75 8.49 0.72
N PHE A 75 10.96 7.72 -0.04
CA PHE A 75 11.00 6.26 0.02
C PHE A 75 10.90 5.62 -1.36
N THR A 76 11.37 4.38 -1.46
CA THR A 76 11.35 3.58 -2.69
C THR A 76 10.45 2.37 -2.49
N PHE A 77 9.68 2.02 -3.51
CA PHE A 77 8.83 0.85 -3.52
C PHE A 77 8.81 0.20 -4.90
N SER A 78 8.44 -1.07 -4.93
CA SER A 78 8.32 -1.83 -6.18
C SER A 78 6.87 -2.28 -6.35
N CYS A 79 6.34 -2.12 -7.55
CA CYS A 79 5.02 -2.61 -7.90
C CYS A 79 5.06 -3.37 -9.22
N THR A 80 4.01 -4.14 -9.46
CA THR A 80 3.83 -5.01 -10.61
C THR A 80 2.61 -4.56 -11.38
N ALA A 81 2.79 -4.27 -12.67
CA ALA A 81 1.70 -4.04 -13.60
C ALA A 81 1.56 -5.26 -14.52
N TYR A 82 0.35 -5.78 -14.68
CA TYR A 82 0.13 -7.02 -15.43
C TYR A 82 -1.19 -7.02 -16.20
N VAL A 83 -1.25 -7.94 -17.18
CA VAL A 83 -2.48 -8.31 -17.86
C VAL A 83 -2.96 -9.65 -17.33
N ARG A 84 -4.24 -9.73 -16.97
CA ARG A 84 -4.91 -10.96 -16.52
C ARG A 84 -6.17 -11.24 -17.33
N HIS A 85 -6.64 -12.49 -17.28
CA HIS A 85 -7.95 -12.82 -17.83
C HIS A 85 -9.02 -11.94 -17.19
N CYS A 86 -9.92 -11.42 -18.03
CA CYS A 86 -11.03 -10.61 -17.55
C CYS A 86 -11.97 -11.47 -16.70
N THR A 87 -12.29 -11.01 -15.49
CA THR A 87 -13.24 -11.69 -14.59
C THR A 87 -14.68 -11.23 -14.82
N LEU A 88 -14.90 -10.22 -15.67
CA LEU A 88 -16.23 -9.74 -16.02
C LEU A 88 -16.91 -10.72 -17.00
N PRO A 89 -18.25 -10.83 -16.98
CA PRO A 89 -19.01 -11.69 -17.89
C PRO A 89 -19.08 -11.07 -19.31
N VAL A 90 -17.93 -10.97 -19.97
CA VAL A 90 -17.78 -10.47 -21.34
C VAL A 90 -17.34 -11.60 -22.27
N PRO A 91 -17.75 -11.59 -23.56
CA PRO A 91 -17.33 -12.63 -24.51
C PRO A 91 -15.81 -12.65 -24.66
N GLN A 92 -15.16 -13.81 -24.63
CA GLN A 92 -13.73 -13.91 -24.96
C GLN A 92 -13.44 -13.26 -26.34
N PRO A 93 -12.26 -12.64 -26.57
CA PRO A 93 -11.01 -12.76 -25.82
C PRO A 93 -10.58 -11.44 -25.13
N PHE A 94 -11.38 -10.94 -24.18
CA PHE A 94 -11.00 -9.76 -23.40
C PHE A 94 -10.10 -10.13 -22.20
N ALA A 95 -9.10 -9.30 -21.96
CA ALA A 95 -8.25 -9.31 -20.79
C ALA A 95 -8.38 -7.97 -20.04
N GLN A 96 -7.78 -7.89 -18.85
CA GLN A 96 -7.81 -6.72 -17.99
C GLN A 96 -6.39 -6.32 -17.58
N ARG A 97 -6.12 -5.01 -17.60
CA ARG A 97 -4.95 -4.41 -16.97
C ARG A 97 -5.17 -4.30 -15.47
N ASP A 98 -4.13 -4.57 -14.71
CA ASP A 98 -4.17 -4.50 -13.26
C ASP A 98 -2.77 -4.14 -12.72
N ALA A 99 -2.72 -3.64 -11.49
CA ALA A 99 -1.48 -3.35 -10.78
C ALA A 99 -1.68 -3.48 -9.28
N ASP A 100 -0.65 -3.94 -8.57
CA ASP A 100 -0.62 -3.96 -7.09
C ASP A 100 -0.08 -2.65 -6.49
N ALA A 101 -0.04 -1.59 -7.29
CA ALA A 101 0.62 -0.32 -6.98
C ALA A 101 0.09 0.35 -5.72
N ASP A 102 -1.23 0.41 -5.51
CA ASP A 102 -1.84 1.04 -4.33
C ASP A 102 -1.38 0.38 -3.04
N HIS A 103 -1.37 -0.96 -3.03
CA HIS A 103 -0.94 -1.73 -1.87
C HIS A 103 0.57 -1.55 -1.63
N ALA A 104 1.38 -1.63 -2.69
CA ALA A 104 2.83 -1.45 -2.60
C ALA A 104 3.21 -0.05 -2.08
N TYR A 105 2.57 1.00 -2.59
CA TYR A 105 2.76 2.37 -2.13
C TYR A 105 2.32 2.53 -0.67
N ALA A 106 1.11 2.07 -0.32
CA ALA A 106 0.60 2.17 1.05
C ALA A 106 1.49 1.43 2.06
N ALA A 107 2.02 0.26 1.70
CA ALA A 107 2.94 -0.50 2.54
C ALA A 107 4.24 0.26 2.78
N ALA A 108 4.84 0.84 1.73
CA ALA A 108 6.06 1.61 1.84
C ALA A 108 5.86 2.93 2.60
N TYR A 109 4.78 3.65 2.32
CA TYR A 109 4.39 4.87 3.05
C TYR A 109 4.23 4.60 4.55
N ALA A 110 3.61 3.47 4.88
CA ALA A 110 3.39 3.10 6.26
C ALA A 110 4.67 2.66 6.99
N ILE A 111 5.70 2.17 6.29
CA ILE A 111 7.05 1.97 6.83
C ILE A 111 7.75 3.32 7.03
N HIS A 112 7.62 4.23 6.07
CA HIS A 112 8.16 5.59 6.16
C HIS A 112 7.64 6.34 7.40
N LEU A 113 6.41 6.07 7.85
CA LEU A 113 5.85 6.66 9.07
C LEU A 113 6.45 6.13 10.39
N ASN A 114 7.15 4.99 10.40
CA ASN A 114 7.62 4.34 11.64
C ASN A 114 8.45 5.27 12.55
N PRO A 115 9.43 6.05 12.05
CA PRO A 115 10.18 6.98 12.89
C PRO A 115 9.27 8.03 13.55
N ARG A 116 8.31 8.57 12.80
CA ARG A 116 7.37 9.57 13.31
C ARG A 116 6.40 9.00 14.34
N ILE A 117 5.97 7.75 14.15
CA ILE A 117 5.18 7.02 15.15
C ILE A 117 5.98 6.84 16.44
N GLY A 118 7.27 6.50 16.33
CA GLY A 118 8.18 6.44 17.48
C GLY A 118 8.30 7.76 18.23
N GLU A 119 8.43 8.88 17.50
CA GLU A 119 8.45 10.22 18.10
C GLU A 119 7.15 10.55 18.85
N VAL A 120 6.00 10.29 18.23
CA VAL A 120 4.68 10.53 18.86
C VAL A 120 4.49 9.63 20.09
N ALA A 121 4.83 8.34 20.00
CA ALA A 121 4.76 7.43 21.13
C ALA A 121 5.63 7.94 22.30
N ALA A 122 6.87 8.34 22.02
CA ALA A 122 7.79 8.84 23.05
C ALA A 122 7.28 10.11 23.75
N GLN A 123 6.57 11.00 23.05
CA GLN A 123 5.95 12.20 23.64
C GLN A 123 4.89 11.87 24.70
N HIS A 124 4.27 10.69 24.60
CA HIS A 124 3.26 10.19 25.53
C HIS A 124 3.82 9.17 26.54
N GLY A 125 5.15 9.04 26.65
CA GLY A 125 5.78 8.08 27.55
C GLY A 125 5.64 6.62 27.10
N LEU A 126 5.42 6.40 25.80
CA LEU A 126 5.29 5.09 25.19
C LEU A 126 6.53 4.75 24.37
N TYR A 127 6.77 3.45 24.16
CA TYR A 127 7.80 2.97 23.27
C TYR A 127 7.19 2.27 22.05
N ALA A 128 7.37 2.81 20.85
CA ALA A 128 7.01 2.10 19.63
C ALA A 128 8.18 1.21 19.19
N ALA A 129 7.89 -0.06 18.90
CA ALA A 129 8.89 -0.99 18.39
C ALA A 129 9.46 -0.53 17.05
N THR A 130 10.76 -0.69 16.88
CA THR A 130 11.42 -0.52 15.58
C THR A 130 10.95 -1.57 14.58
N THR A 131 11.21 -1.36 13.28
CA THR A 131 10.86 -2.32 12.23
C THR A 131 11.50 -3.70 12.48
N GLU A 132 12.75 -3.69 12.92
CA GLU A 132 13.55 -4.87 13.25
C GLU A 132 13.00 -5.60 14.47
N GLU A 133 12.67 -4.88 15.54
CA GLU A 133 12.04 -5.46 16.74
C GLU A 133 10.67 -6.02 16.42
N ALA A 134 9.86 -5.31 15.65
CA ALA A 134 8.55 -5.80 15.24
C ALA A 134 8.67 -7.09 14.41
N ALA A 135 9.69 -7.20 13.55
CA ALA A 135 9.98 -8.45 12.85
C ALA A 135 10.36 -9.58 13.82
N ALA A 136 11.26 -9.32 14.76
CA ALA A 136 11.68 -10.30 15.77
C ALA A 136 10.51 -10.74 16.68
N LEU A 137 9.62 -9.83 17.04
CA LEU A 137 8.44 -10.11 17.86
C LEU A 137 7.42 -10.98 17.11
N ARG A 138 7.18 -10.71 15.83
CA ARG A 138 6.33 -11.55 14.98
C ARG A 138 6.89 -12.97 14.81
N ASP A 139 8.21 -13.08 14.69
CA ASP A 139 8.92 -14.37 14.60
C ASP A 139 9.04 -15.09 15.96
N SER A 140 8.73 -14.39 17.05
CA SER A 140 8.76 -14.98 18.38
C SER A 140 7.71 -16.08 18.51
N LYS A 141 8.05 -17.15 19.23
CA LYS A 141 7.11 -18.24 19.54
C LYS A 141 6.26 -17.94 20.78
N VAL A 142 6.19 -16.67 21.19
CA VAL A 142 5.45 -16.25 22.38
C VAL A 142 3.96 -16.32 22.07
N LYS A 143 3.24 -17.02 22.92
CA LYS A 143 1.81 -17.24 22.77
C LYS A 143 1.05 -16.65 23.94
N ARG A 144 -0.19 -16.24 23.67
CA ARG A 144 -1.17 -15.88 24.68
C ARG A 144 -2.35 -16.84 24.65
N PRO A 145 -2.98 -17.11 25.81
CA PRO A 145 -4.24 -17.84 25.84
C PRO A 145 -5.32 -17.02 25.12
N ALA A 146 -6.10 -17.69 24.27
CA ALA A 146 -7.23 -17.13 23.53
C ALA A 146 -8.47 -17.99 23.76
N GLY A 147 -8.96 -18.04 24.99
CA GLY A 147 -10.05 -18.91 25.40
C GLY A 147 -9.56 -20.13 26.20
N ALA A 148 -10.46 -21.09 26.44
CA ALA A 148 -10.21 -22.14 27.41
C ALA A 148 -9.13 -23.16 27.01
N ASN A 149 -8.90 -23.36 25.70
CA ASN A 149 -7.94 -24.36 25.17
C ASN A 149 -7.17 -23.90 23.92
N ASP A 150 -7.26 -22.62 23.56
CA ASP A 150 -6.59 -22.09 22.37
C ASP A 150 -5.43 -21.19 22.76
N GLU A 151 -4.31 -21.35 22.07
CA GLU A 151 -3.18 -20.44 22.16
C GLU A 151 -2.96 -19.75 20.81
N VAL A 152 -2.85 -18.43 20.84
CA VAL A 152 -2.55 -17.63 19.65
C VAL A 152 -1.23 -16.91 19.84
N SER A 153 -0.54 -16.57 18.75
CA SER A 153 0.65 -15.71 18.84
C SER A 153 0.29 -14.40 19.55
N LEU A 154 1.14 -13.97 20.48
CA LEU A 154 0.98 -12.71 21.21
C LEU A 154 1.19 -11.50 20.28
N PHE A 155 2.08 -11.64 19.30
CA PHE A 155 2.44 -10.60 18.34
C PHE A 155 1.87 -10.96 16.97
N ARG A 156 0.69 -10.40 16.67
CA ARG A 156 -0.02 -10.62 15.40
C ARG A 156 -0.31 -9.33 14.60
N GLY A 157 -0.14 -8.16 15.22
CA GLY A 157 -0.46 -6.85 14.65
C GLY A 157 0.65 -6.23 13.80
N GLY A 158 0.33 -5.04 13.25
CA GLY A 158 1.24 -4.22 12.45
C GLY A 158 2.27 -3.51 13.32
N ASP A 159 1.84 -2.47 14.05
CA ASP A 159 2.70 -1.66 14.91
C ASP A 159 2.54 -2.08 16.38
N PHE A 160 3.65 -2.26 17.08
CA PHE A 160 3.68 -2.63 18.49
C PHE A 160 4.11 -1.43 19.33
N ILE A 161 3.28 -1.05 20.29
CA ILE A 161 3.53 0.07 21.21
C ILE A 161 3.51 -0.48 22.63
N PHE A 162 4.57 -0.22 23.39
CA PHE A 162 4.73 -0.65 24.77
C PHE A 162 4.47 0.54 25.70
N ALA A 163 3.70 0.27 26.75
CA ALA A 163 3.38 1.22 27.81
C ALA A 163 4.00 0.72 29.12
N ASP A 164 4.64 1.63 29.86
CA ASP A 164 5.11 1.33 31.21
C ASP A 164 3.94 1.30 32.21
N GLU A 165 4.12 0.66 33.37
CA GLU A 165 3.09 0.53 34.42
C GLU A 165 2.50 1.88 34.87
N ASP A 166 3.29 2.95 34.81
CA ASP A 166 2.89 4.30 35.20
C ASP A 166 2.16 5.07 34.09
N THR A 167 2.04 4.49 32.89
CA THR A 167 1.41 5.14 31.73
C THR A 167 -0.08 5.25 31.94
N LYS A 168 -0.59 6.48 31.88
CA LYS A 168 -2.02 6.73 32.05
C LYS A 168 -2.79 6.29 30.79
N PRO A 169 -3.96 5.64 30.93
CA PRO A 169 -4.78 5.24 29.78
C PRO A 169 -5.14 6.40 28.84
N GLU A 170 -5.27 7.62 29.38
CA GLU A 170 -5.56 8.81 28.56
C GLU A 170 -4.41 9.13 27.59
N GLU A 171 -3.16 8.95 27.99
CA GLU A 171 -1.99 9.23 27.14
C GLU A 171 -1.97 8.29 25.93
N MET A 172 -2.31 7.01 26.14
CA MET A 172 -2.41 6.06 25.03
C MET A 172 -3.50 6.44 24.02
N VAL A 173 -4.64 6.97 24.49
CA VAL A 173 -5.72 7.42 23.60
C VAL A 173 -5.30 8.65 22.81
N HIS A 174 -4.55 9.58 23.40
CA HIS A 174 -4.00 10.73 22.69
C HIS A 174 -2.98 10.28 21.63
N ALA A 175 -2.02 9.43 22.01
CA ALA A 175 -1.04 8.86 21.10
C ALA A 175 -1.72 8.14 19.92
N LEU A 176 -2.73 7.31 20.19
CA LEU A 176 -3.46 6.59 19.14
C LEU A 176 -4.16 7.55 18.15
N ARG A 177 -4.76 8.64 18.66
CA ARG A 177 -5.38 9.66 17.80
C ARG A 177 -4.33 10.36 16.94
N GLU A 178 -3.19 10.74 17.50
CA GLU A 178 -2.13 11.40 16.73
C GLU A 178 -1.56 10.47 15.66
N ILE A 179 -1.27 9.21 16.01
CA ILE A 179 -0.82 8.19 15.06
C ILE A 179 -1.86 7.96 13.96
N HIS A 180 -3.15 7.89 14.30
CA HIS A 180 -4.21 7.77 13.30
C HIS A 180 -4.20 8.94 12.29
N HIS A 181 -3.94 10.18 12.73
CA HIS A 181 -3.84 11.32 11.82
C HIS A 181 -2.63 11.26 10.89
N LEU A 182 -1.55 10.58 11.28
CA LEU A 182 -0.41 10.31 10.38
C LEU A 182 -0.82 9.38 9.23
N TYR A 183 -1.61 8.36 9.54
CA TYR A 183 -2.12 7.40 8.56
C TYR A 183 -3.28 7.92 7.71
N ALA A 184 -4.04 8.88 8.22
CA ALA A 184 -5.21 9.44 7.56
C ALA A 184 -5.16 10.98 7.58
N PRO A 185 -4.21 11.60 6.85
CA PRO A 185 -4.14 13.04 6.74
C PRO A 185 -5.48 13.58 6.21
N LYS A 186 -5.98 14.66 6.83
CA LYS A 186 -7.31 15.24 6.55
C LYS A 186 -8.48 14.26 6.69
N GLY A 187 -8.30 13.15 7.40
CA GLY A 187 -9.30 12.09 7.57
C GLY A 187 -9.41 11.15 6.36
N ASN A 188 -8.50 11.25 5.39
CA ASN A 188 -8.49 10.37 4.22
C ASN A 188 -7.84 9.02 4.57
N GLY A 189 -8.65 7.97 4.73
CA GLY A 189 -8.19 6.62 5.09
C GLY A 189 -7.72 5.73 3.94
N VAL A 190 -7.25 6.30 2.81
CA VAL A 190 -6.81 5.51 1.65
C VAL A 190 -5.64 4.56 1.98
N VAL A 191 -4.61 4.99 2.72
CA VAL A 191 -3.49 4.11 3.14
C VAL A 191 -4.00 2.93 3.99
N PRO A 192 -4.73 3.14 5.10
CA PRO A 192 -5.33 2.03 5.85
C PRO A 192 -6.21 1.11 4.98
N SER A 193 -6.96 1.67 4.03
CA SER A 193 -7.85 0.90 3.16
C SER A 193 -7.07 0.00 2.18
N ALA A 194 -6.01 0.53 1.56
CA ALA A 194 -5.13 -0.21 0.66
C ALA A 194 -4.34 -1.33 1.36
N LEU A 195 -4.13 -1.20 2.67
CA LEU A 195 -3.53 -2.24 3.51
C LEU A 195 -4.52 -3.30 3.99
N HIS A 196 -5.82 -3.16 3.69
CA HIS A 196 -6.91 -3.95 4.27
C HIS A 196 -6.98 -3.83 5.81
N GLY A 197 -6.64 -2.65 6.32
CA GLY A 197 -6.48 -2.36 7.74
C GLY A 197 -5.02 -2.37 8.18
N ARG A 198 -4.74 -1.65 9.27
CA ARG A 198 -3.46 -1.74 9.98
C ARG A 198 -3.73 -1.77 11.48
N ASP A 199 -3.30 -2.86 12.12
CA ASP A 199 -3.50 -3.07 13.55
C ASP A 199 -2.38 -2.40 14.34
N ILE A 200 -2.75 -1.51 15.27
CA ILE A 200 -1.86 -0.95 16.29
C ILE A 200 -2.20 -1.63 17.62
N THR A 201 -1.22 -2.30 18.23
CA THR A 201 -1.44 -3.04 19.49
C THR A 201 -0.60 -2.45 20.61
N PHE A 202 -1.27 -2.12 21.72
CA PHE A 202 -0.62 -1.71 22.97
C PHE A 202 -0.31 -2.92 23.85
N TYR A 203 0.90 -2.97 24.37
CA TYR A 203 1.38 -3.98 25.32
C TYR A 203 1.71 -3.32 26.66
N TYR A 204 1.32 -3.99 27.73
CA TYR A 204 1.63 -3.66 29.12
C TYR A 204 2.47 -4.79 29.73
#